data_AF-A0A8T5HJH8-F1
#
_entry.id   AF-A0A8T5HJH8-F1
#
_cell.length_a   1.000
_cell.length_b   1.000
_cell.length_c   1.000
_cell.angle_alpha   90.00
_cell.angle_beta   90.00
_cell.angle_gamma   90.00
#
_symmetry.space_group_name_H-M   'P 1'
#
loop_
_entity.id
_entity.type
_entity.pdbx_description
1 polymer ?
#
loop_
_entity_poly.entity_id
_entity_poly.type
_entity_poly.pdbx_seq_one_letter_code
_entity_poly.pdbx_strand_id
1 'polypeptide(L)'
;MGFFQRVFSEIGKNFKIIFRSWTTIGLLIIGPLLLILLIGWAYSGDSIHSVRFGVITDDFVDVSDVLLDKFYRFGSVYRYHSTSSCIRDVKRERVHICLEFSDDFVKYKNGNKVPSGIITFHYDNSRKKITDLIIEGLENILGVASEEISIKSTEALLSNVQEMIVFIGEKRSDIDDAIGESEEIRDGLILRKQKLENVQDDFSPAYEKLKTIQDELNTLHMSNPFNKINNEINTLKWTVDGLGFWLDAAALDLDTTSADFSSQTYYYISGYDGMGNPLYSQKYFSTYYLDQTSIKLKNLKDKLDDLSTSLNSGSENIVFLDDQFDDLILQFNILMDQIELINDMLEQEIQTTDDYIKKMDKAIIKLTDIAEKLDADLETFAGVSPDQAASFVKPISYSFESLLNVKSIALLFPMLLVIVITFISLLFSNIVTLSEINSKSFFRNLITPVSQFDFTLGLVITNLIIVLFQVLVLFFVAEFSFAIPIFNGLLLDSLLVCSVLILIFVFLGMSFAYFFENQQTSILITTLFALGFFLFSATIAPLEVMPKSASLIASFNPVVIGESIFRKIFLFHFAPLIYAFNQFLQLVGYSVVGIIILMFSIRSYKKRI
;
A
#
# COMPACT_ATOMS: atom_id res chain seq x y z
N MET A 1 17.43 -76.83 -52.95
CA MET A 1 18.54 -76.72 -51.98
C MET A 1 19.72 -75.84 -52.44
N GLY A 2 19.96 -75.63 -53.74
CA GLY A 2 21.18 -74.97 -54.22
C GLY A 2 21.24 -73.43 -54.30
N PHE A 3 20.15 -72.68 -54.15
CA PHE A 3 20.21 -71.21 -54.17
C PHE A 3 20.80 -70.65 -52.87
N PHE A 4 20.23 -71.03 -51.72
CA PHE A 4 20.69 -70.56 -50.41
C PHE A 4 22.14 -70.94 -50.12
N GLN A 5 22.59 -72.14 -50.49
CA GLN A 5 24.00 -72.53 -50.33
C GLN A 5 24.95 -71.66 -51.17
N ARG A 6 24.58 -71.33 -52.43
CA ARG A 6 25.38 -70.43 -53.28
C ARG A 6 25.42 -69.02 -52.69
N VAL A 7 24.28 -68.51 -52.24
CA VAL A 7 24.20 -67.19 -51.58
C VAL A 7 25.04 -67.17 -50.29
N PHE A 8 24.92 -68.18 -49.41
CA PHE A 8 25.73 -68.28 -48.20
C PHE A 8 27.23 -68.40 -48.49
N SER A 9 27.61 -69.11 -49.55
CA SER A 9 29.01 -69.19 -49.99
C SER A 9 29.53 -67.83 -50.45
N GLU A 10 28.75 -67.07 -51.23
CA GLU A 10 29.14 -65.72 -51.64
C GLU A 10 29.18 -64.75 -50.45
N ILE A 11 28.24 -64.84 -49.51
CA ILE A 11 28.26 -64.07 -48.26
C ILE A 11 29.52 -64.40 -47.46
N GLY A 12 29.82 -65.69 -47.25
CA GLY A 12 30.99 -66.13 -46.50
C GLY A 12 32.30 -65.68 -47.16
N LYS A 13 32.39 -65.75 -48.49
CA LYS A 13 33.52 -65.21 -49.27
C LYS A 13 33.67 -63.70 -49.07
N ASN A 14 32.59 -62.93 -49.19
CA ASN A 14 32.61 -61.48 -49.04
C ASN A 14 32.98 -61.05 -47.60
N PHE A 15 32.44 -61.72 -46.59
CA PHE A 15 32.86 -61.53 -45.20
C PHE A 15 34.34 -61.84 -45.03
N LYS A 16 34.84 -62.97 -45.55
CA LYS A 16 36.27 -63.30 -45.44
C LYS A 16 37.17 -62.27 -46.13
N ILE A 17 36.70 -61.62 -47.20
CA ILE A 17 37.42 -60.53 -47.89
C ILE A 17 37.46 -59.26 -47.03
N ILE A 18 36.32 -58.83 -46.46
CA ILE A 18 36.26 -57.66 -45.57
C ILE A 18 37.13 -57.89 -44.33
N PHE A 19 37.06 -59.10 -43.76
CA PHE A 19 37.82 -59.48 -42.57
C PHE A 19 39.29 -59.83 -42.85
N ARG A 20 39.78 -59.69 -44.08
CA ARG A 20 41.18 -59.96 -44.42
C ARG A 20 42.13 -58.84 -43.99
N SER A 21 41.66 -57.60 -43.91
CA SER A 21 42.47 -56.47 -43.46
C SER A 21 42.11 -56.09 -42.02
N TRP A 22 43.05 -56.29 -41.11
CA TRP A 22 42.89 -55.95 -39.69
C TRP A 22 42.52 -54.49 -39.46
N THR A 23 43.03 -53.58 -40.30
CA THR A 23 42.73 -52.14 -40.26
C THR A 23 41.27 -51.81 -40.54
N THR A 24 40.67 -52.42 -41.56
CA THR A 24 39.26 -52.17 -41.92
C THR A 24 38.29 -52.73 -40.87
N ILE A 25 38.57 -53.93 -40.33
CA ILE A 25 37.76 -54.52 -39.24
C ILE A 25 37.86 -53.67 -37.98
N GLY A 26 39.10 -53.33 -37.59
CA GLY A 26 39.36 -52.49 -36.44
C GLY A 26 38.59 -51.18 -36.56
N LEU A 27 38.64 -50.53 -37.73
CA LEU A 27 37.92 -49.29 -37.96
C LEU A 27 36.38 -49.44 -37.91
N LEU A 28 35.83 -50.51 -38.47
CA LEU A 28 34.39 -50.73 -38.54
C LEU A 28 33.76 -50.94 -37.15
N ILE A 29 34.51 -51.49 -36.20
CA ILE A 29 34.04 -51.74 -34.82
C ILE A 29 34.52 -50.64 -33.86
N ILE A 30 35.83 -50.36 -33.86
CA ILE A 30 36.46 -49.41 -32.94
C ILE A 30 36.05 -47.98 -33.27
N GLY A 31 35.85 -47.63 -34.55
CA GLY A 31 35.45 -46.29 -34.97
C GLY A 31 34.12 -45.84 -34.34
N PRO A 32 33.01 -46.57 -34.57
CA PRO A 32 31.73 -46.28 -33.93
C PRO A 32 31.78 -46.34 -32.40
N LEU A 33 32.50 -47.32 -31.82
CA LEU A 33 32.62 -47.44 -30.36
C LEU A 33 33.37 -46.25 -29.74
N LEU A 34 34.43 -45.79 -30.40
CA LEU A 34 35.17 -44.59 -30.01
C LEU A 34 34.28 -43.35 -30.12
N LEU A 35 33.47 -43.23 -31.18
CA LEU A 35 32.51 -42.13 -31.29
C LEU A 35 31.46 -42.16 -30.16
N ILE A 36 30.90 -43.33 -29.85
CA ILE A 36 29.95 -43.47 -28.73
C ILE A 36 30.60 -43.07 -27.40
N LEU A 37 31.83 -43.51 -27.15
CA LEU A 37 32.58 -43.15 -25.94
C LEU A 37 32.83 -41.63 -25.88
N LEU A 38 33.24 -41.04 -27.00
CA LEU A 38 33.49 -39.62 -27.10
C LEU A 38 32.21 -38.78 -26.93
N ILE A 39 31.07 -39.23 -27.47
CA ILE A 39 29.76 -38.63 -27.21
C ILE A 39 29.41 -38.82 -25.73
N GLY A 40 29.50 -40.04 -25.18
CA GLY A 40 29.23 -40.24 -23.75
C GLY A 40 30.04 -39.29 -22.88
N TRP A 41 31.32 -39.09 -23.21
CA TRP A 41 32.19 -38.13 -22.54
C TRP A 41 31.74 -36.68 -22.73
N ALA A 42 31.51 -36.22 -23.97
CA ALA A 42 31.11 -34.85 -24.25
C ALA A 42 29.74 -34.47 -23.63
N TYR A 43 28.88 -35.46 -23.37
CA TYR A 43 27.51 -35.27 -22.87
C TYR A 43 27.34 -35.68 -21.41
N SER A 44 28.42 -36.09 -20.73
CA SER A 44 28.40 -36.49 -19.31
C SER A 44 28.36 -35.31 -18.32
N GLY A 45 28.09 -34.09 -18.79
CA GLY A 45 28.05 -32.93 -17.91
C GLY A 45 26.70 -32.83 -17.20
N ASP A 46 26.74 -32.90 -15.87
CA ASP A 46 25.55 -32.88 -15.01
C ASP A 46 25.09 -31.46 -14.64
N SER A 47 25.95 -30.46 -14.84
CA SER A 47 25.69 -29.07 -14.46
C SER A 47 26.09 -28.10 -15.56
N ILE A 48 25.25 -27.10 -15.80
CA ILE A 48 25.56 -26.00 -16.72
C ILE A 48 26.67 -25.16 -16.08
N HIS A 49 27.68 -24.81 -16.86
CA HIS A 49 28.80 -24.00 -16.41
C HIS A 49 29.14 -22.92 -17.42
N SER A 50 29.90 -21.91 -16.98
CA SER A 50 30.33 -20.78 -17.82
C SER A 50 29.18 -19.94 -18.38
N VAL A 51 28.00 -19.98 -17.75
CA VAL A 51 26.88 -19.09 -18.11
C VAL A 51 27.24 -17.66 -17.74
N ARG A 52 26.88 -16.76 -18.64
CA ARG A 52 27.13 -15.33 -18.52
C ARG A 52 25.79 -14.62 -18.60
N PHE A 53 25.38 -14.01 -17.49
CA PHE A 53 24.13 -13.27 -17.36
C PHE A 53 24.40 -11.79 -17.53
N GLY A 54 23.60 -11.11 -18.35
CA GLY A 54 23.59 -9.67 -18.45
C GLY A 54 22.43 -9.18 -17.61
N VAL A 55 22.68 -8.25 -16.70
CA VAL A 55 21.62 -7.70 -15.85
C VAL A 55 21.56 -6.21 -16.11
N ILE A 56 20.38 -5.76 -16.52
CA ILE A 56 20.10 -4.37 -16.81
C ILE A 56 19.58 -3.76 -15.51
N THR A 57 20.39 -2.88 -14.93
CA THR A 57 20.01 -2.09 -13.76
C THR A 57 20.33 -0.63 -14.06
N ASP A 58 19.34 0.23 -13.92
CA ASP A 58 19.62 1.62 -13.58
C ASP A 58 20.24 1.63 -12.17
N ASP A 59 21.18 2.54 -11.88
CA ASP A 59 22.13 2.63 -10.73
C ASP A 59 21.61 2.36 -9.28
N PHE A 60 20.78 1.35 -9.02
CA PHE A 60 20.08 1.12 -7.77
C PHE A 60 20.30 -0.31 -7.27
N VAL A 61 21.21 -0.38 -6.29
CA VAL A 61 21.59 -1.56 -5.52
C VAL A 61 20.68 -1.64 -4.29
N ASP A 62 19.91 -2.74 -4.16
CA ASP A 62 19.66 -3.41 -2.87
C ASP A 62 18.78 -4.68 -3.02
N VAL A 63 17.70 -4.66 -3.81
CA VAL A 63 16.85 -5.86 -4.02
C VAL A 63 17.48 -6.81 -5.06
N SER A 64 18.13 -6.23 -6.06
CA SER A 64 18.88 -6.97 -7.06
C SER A 64 20.00 -7.78 -6.42
N ASP A 65 20.74 -7.27 -5.44
CA ASP A 65 21.92 -7.96 -4.90
C ASP A 65 21.60 -9.28 -4.18
N VAL A 66 20.44 -9.41 -3.51
CA VAL A 66 20.02 -10.68 -2.89
C VAL A 66 19.65 -11.75 -3.92
N LEU A 67 19.00 -11.36 -5.03
CA LEU A 67 18.70 -12.27 -6.14
C LEU A 67 19.96 -12.56 -6.98
N LEU A 68 20.83 -11.57 -7.13
CA LEU A 68 22.08 -11.67 -7.87
C LEU A 68 23.07 -12.61 -7.18
N ASP A 69 23.14 -12.68 -5.85
CA ASP A 69 23.95 -13.67 -5.14
C ASP A 69 23.60 -15.11 -5.54
N LYS A 70 22.29 -15.39 -5.69
CA LYS A 70 21.81 -16.69 -6.17
C LYS A 70 22.26 -16.95 -7.63
N PHE A 71 22.33 -15.91 -8.47
CA PHE A 71 22.82 -16.03 -9.85
C PHE A 71 24.34 -16.19 -9.96
N TYR A 72 25.13 -15.56 -9.08
CA TYR A 72 26.59 -15.73 -9.05
C TYR A 72 27.02 -17.18 -8.81
N ARG A 73 26.17 -18.00 -8.18
CA ARG A 73 26.40 -19.44 -8.00
C ARG A 73 26.20 -20.25 -9.29
N PHE A 74 25.40 -19.75 -10.22
CA PHE A 74 25.07 -20.43 -11.48
C PHE A 74 25.95 -19.95 -12.65
N GLY A 75 26.43 -18.70 -12.60
CA GLY A 75 27.25 -18.14 -13.65
C GLY A 75 27.81 -16.77 -13.28
N SER A 76 28.59 -16.18 -14.19
CA SER A 76 29.10 -14.82 -14.01
C SER A 76 28.03 -13.80 -14.44
N VAL A 77 27.82 -12.79 -13.61
CA VAL A 77 26.86 -11.69 -13.88
C VAL A 77 27.62 -10.44 -14.34
N TYR A 78 27.15 -9.84 -15.44
CA TYR A 78 27.65 -8.60 -16.02
C TYR A 78 26.55 -7.53 -15.95
N ARG A 79 26.88 -6.35 -15.43
CA ARG A 79 25.91 -5.26 -15.29
C ARG A 79 25.91 -4.37 -16.53
N TYR A 80 24.73 -3.92 -16.95
CA TYR A 80 24.51 -3.03 -18.08
C TYR A 80 23.58 -1.88 -17.70
N HIS A 81 23.90 -0.67 -18.17
CA HIS A 81 23.06 0.54 -17.97
C HIS A 81 21.97 0.71 -19.04
N SER A 82 21.93 -0.16 -20.06
CA SER A 82 20.95 -0.05 -21.14
C SER A 82 20.67 -1.42 -21.74
N THR A 83 19.39 -1.70 -21.96
CA THR A 83 18.86 -2.88 -22.64
C THR A 83 19.54 -3.09 -23.99
N SER A 84 19.75 -2.01 -24.75
CA SER A 84 20.40 -2.06 -26.07
C SER A 84 21.87 -2.54 -26.02
N SER A 85 22.59 -2.22 -24.95
CA SER A 85 23.99 -2.60 -24.75
C SER A 85 24.11 -4.08 -24.35
N CYS A 86 23.20 -4.51 -23.46
CA CYS A 86 23.09 -5.91 -23.06
C CYS A 86 22.73 -6.80 -24.25
N ILE A 87 21.68 -6.44 -24.99
CA ILE A 87 21.24 -7.16 -26.19
C ILE A 87 22.37 -7.27 -27.21
N ARG A 88 23.16 -6.20 -27.42
CA ARG A 88 24.32 -6.25 -28.34
C ARG A 88 25.34 -7.30 -27.94
N ASP A 89 25.59 -7.47 -26.65
CA ASP A 89 26.54 -8.46 -26.15
C ASP A 89 25.98 -9.88 -26.15
N VAL A 90 24.65 -10.05 -26.08
CA VAL A 90 23.98 -11.33 -26.37
C VAL A 90 24.19 -11.72 -27.84
N LYS A 91 23.94 -10.79 -28.78
CA LYS A 91 24.18 -10.99 -30.22
C LYS A 91 25.64 -11.33 -30.56
N ARG A 92 26.58 -10.88 -29.72
CA ARG A 92 28.03 -11.14 -29.85
C ARG A 92 28.50 -12.38 -29.10
N GLU A 93 27.60 -13.07 -28.39
CA GLU A 93 27.87 -14.25 -27.53
C GLU A 93 28.79 -13.96 -26.34
N ARG A 94 28.92 -12.68 -25.95
CA ARG A 94 29.60 -12.30 -24.70
C ARG A 94 28.73 -12.60 -23.49
N VAL A 95 27.41 -12.57 -23.68
CA VAL A 95 26.41 -12.88 -22.67
C VAL A 95 25.42 -13.87 -23.27
N HIS A 96 24.80 -14.72 -22.46
CA HIS A 96 23.84 -15.74 -22.92
C HIS A 96 22.41 -15.20 -22.90
N ILE A 97 22.06 -14.46 -21.85
CA ILE A 97 20.72 -13.92 -21.62
C ILE A 97 20.82 -12.57 -20.90
N CYS A 98 19.91 -11.66 -21.21
CA CYS A 98 19.79 -10.37 -20.56
C CYS A 98 18.52 -10.34 -19.71
N LEU A 99 18.67 -9.95 -18.45
CA LEU A 99 17.59 -9.82 -17.47
C LEU A 99 17.32 -8.34 -17.26
N GLU A 100 16.12 -7.91 -17.60
CA GLU A 100 15.64 -6.56 -17.38
C GLU A 100 14.63 -6.58 -16.24
N PHE A 101 14.93 -5.82 -15.18
CA PHE A 101 14.06 -5.70 -14.01
C PHE A 101 13.15 -4.49 -14.20
N SER A 102 11.84 -4.65 -13.99
CA SER A 102 10.91 -3.51 -14.05
C SER A 102 11.14 -2.49 -12.93
N ASP A 103 10.71 -1.23 -13.17
CA ASP A 103 10.80 -0.13 -12.20
C ASP A 103 10.09 -0.41 -10.86
N ASP A 104 9.17 -1.39 -10.84
CA ASP A 104 8.45 -1.76 -9.62
C ASP A 104 9.37 -2.38 -8.56
N PHE A 105 10.49 -2.98 -8.97
CA PHE A 105 11.55 -3.40 -8.04
C PHE A 105 12.27 -2.20 -7.37
N VAL A 106 12.24 -1.01 -7.98
CA VAL A 106 12.94 0.21 -7.52
C VAL A 106 12.15 0.94 -6.42
N LYS A 107 10.81 0.92 -6.48
CA LYS A 107 9.93 1.60 -5.50
C LYS A 107 9.97 0.97 -4.09
N TYR A 108 10.61 -0.19 -3.93
CA TYR A 108 10.78 -0.91 -2.66
C TYR A 108 11.59 -0.16 -1.61
N LYS A 109 12.48 0.77 -2.01
CA LYS A 109 13.41 1.47 -1.10
C LYS A 109 12.72 2.37 -0.06
N ASN A 110 11.43 2.69 -0.22
CA ASN A 110 10.72 3.66 0.64
C ASN A 110 9.63 3.09 1.57
N GLY A 111 9.64 1.78 1.87
CA GLY A 111 8.95 1.23 3.05
C GLY A 111 8.09 -0.01 2.80
N ASN A 112 8.08 -0.90 3.82
CA ASN A 112 7.18 -2.03 4.21
C ASN A 112 6.38 -2.84 3.15
N LYS A 113 6.57 -2.63 1.85
CA LYS A 113 5.91 -3.41 0.79
C LYS A 113 6.88 -4.46 0.26
N VAL A 114 6.35 -5.62 -0.10
CA VAL A 114 7.07 -6.79 -0.65
C VAL A 114 7.74 -6.43 -1.99
N PRO A 115 8.96 -6.91 -2.29
CA PRO A 115 9.55 -6.70 -3.61
C PRO A 115 8.76 -7.51 -4.65
N SER A 116 7.94 -6.81 -5.44
CA SER A 116 7.14 -7.40 -6.52
C SER A 116 7.43 -6.72 -7.85
N GLY A 117 7.54 -7.50 -8.93
CA GLY A 117 7.82 -6.94 -10.25
C GLY A 117 7.96 -8.00 -11.33
N ILE A 118 8.20 -7.53 -12.56
CA ILE A 118 8.36 -8.38 -13.74
C ILE A 118 9.84 -8.40 -14.13
N ILE A 119 10.38 -9.61 -14.33
CA ILE A 119 11.71 -9.80 -14.90
C ILE A 119 11.51 -10.20 -16.37
N THR A 120 12.00 -9.37 -17.29
CA THR A 120 11.96 -9.64 -18.72
C THR A 120 13.27 -10.29 -19.16
N PHE A 121 13.16 -11.47 -19.74
CA PHE A 121 14.26 -12.28 -20.24
C PHE A 121 14.44 -12.03 -21.73
N HIS A 122 15.51 -11.34 -22.08
CA HIS A 122 15.94 -11.08 -23.46
C HIS A 122 16.95 -12.15 -23.89
N TYR A 123 16.57 -13.04 -24.82
CA TYR A 123 17.37 -14.21 -25.15
C TYR A 123 17.54 -14.47 -26.65
N ASP A 124 18.67 -15.09 -27.00
CA ASP A 124 18.94 -15.56 -28.36
C ASP A 124 18.20 -16.88 -28.63
N ASN A 125 17.08 -16.78 -29.36
CA ASN A 125 16.28 -17.94 -29.75
C ASN A 125 16.91 -18.81 -30.84
N SER A 126 18.04 -18.41 -31.44
CA SER A 126 18.82 -19.28 -32.33
C SER A 126 19.57 -20.38 -31.57
N ARG A 127 19.88 -20.15 -30.29
CA ARG A 127 20.54 -21.09 -29.39
C ARG A 127 19.55 -21.76 -28.44
N LYS A 128 18.40 -22.20 -28.96
CA LYS A 128 17.25 -22.68 -28.18
C LYS A 128 17.60 -23.63 -27.03
N LYS A 129 18.39 -24.68 -27.27
CA LYS A 129 18.72 -25.67 -26.22
C LYS A 129 19.37 -25.07 -24.97
N ILE A 130 20.35 -24.19 -25.13
CA ILE A 130 21.01 -23.55 -23.97
C ILE A 130 20.10 -22.50 -23.35
N THR A 131 19.35 -21.77 -24.17
CA THR A 131 18.36 -20.80 -23.70
C THR A 131 17.31 -21.45 -22.82
N ASP A 132 16.67 -22.55 -23.26
CA ASP A 132 15.63 -23.26 -22.51
C ASP A 132 16.20 -23.74 -21.16
N LEU A 133 17.40 -24.35 -21.18
CA LEU A 133 18.10 -24.79 -19.97
C LEU A 133 18.42 -23.64 -18.99
N ILE A 134 18.81 -22.48 -19.51
CA ILE A 134 19.08 -21.29 -18.68
C ILE A 134 17.78 -20.75 -18.10
N ILE A 135 16.73 -20.62 -18.91
CA ILE A 135 15.43 -20.11 -18.48
C ILE A 135 14.84 -21.02 -17.40
N GLU A 136 14.79 -22.34 -17.60
CA GLU A 136 14.32 -23.31 -16.60
C GLU A 136 15.14 -23.23 -15.30
N GLY A 137 16.47 -23.08 -15.41
CA GLY A 137 17.34 -22.88 -14.25
C GLY A 137 17.03 -21.59 -13.48
N LEU A 138 16.79 -20.48 -14.20
CA LEU A 138 16.45 -19.19 -13.61
C LEU A 138 15.04 -19.19 -12.99
N GLU A 139 14.06 -19.80 -13.65
CA GLU A 139 12.70 -19.96 -13.12
C GLU A 139 12.69 -20.73 -11.81
N ASN A 140 13.49 -21.79 -11.69
CA ASN A 140 13.62 -22.53 -10.44
C ASN A 140 14.21 -21.67 -9.31
N ILE A 141 15.28 -20.92 -9.58
CA ILE A 141 15.92 -20.03 -8.59
C ILE A 141 14.97 -18.91 -8.15
N LEU A 142 14.32 -18.27 -9.12
CA LEU A 142 13.40 -17.18 -8.89
C LEU A 142 12.10 -17.66 -8.24
N GLY A 143 11.65 -18.88 -8.55
CA GLY A 143 10.52 -19.54 -7.88
C GLY A 143 10.76 -19.71 -6.38
N VAL A 144 11.92 -20.26 -6.00
CA VAL A 144 12.32 -20.39 -4.59
C VAL A 144 12.41 -19.02 -3.91
N ALA A 145 12.97 -18.01 -4.59
CA ALA A 145 13.04 -16.66 -4.03
C ALA A 145 11.64 -16.02 -3.87
N SER A 146 10.74 -16.23 -4.83
CA SER A 146 9.35 -15.75 -4.80
C SER A 146 8.59 -16.37 -3.63
N GLU A 147 8.80 -17.65 -3.35
CA GLU A 147 8.21 -18.37 -2.21
C GLU A 147 8.72 -17.84 -0.86
N GLU A 148 10.03 -17.64 -0.72
CA GLU A 148 10.66 -17.07 0.49
C GLU A 148 10.13 -15.65 0.78
N ILE A 149 9.98 -14.82 -0.26
CA ILE A 149 9.42 -13.48 -0.18
C ILE A 149 7.93 -13.53 0.19
N SER A 150 7.17 -14.47 -0.37
CA SER A 150 5.75 -14.68 -0.09
C SER A 150 5.52 -15.03 1.39
N ILE A 151 6.27 -16.01 1.92
CA ILE A 151 6.16 -16.43 3.33
C ILE A 151 6.43 -15.26 4.27
N LYS A 152 7.55 -14.54 4.07
CA LYS A 152 7.92 -13.41 4.91
C LYS A 152 6.91 -12.26 4.86
N SER A 153 6.30 -12.04 3.69
CA SER A 153 5.22 -11.06 3.56
C SER A 153 3.95 -11.49 4.28
N THR A 154 3.54 -12.74 4.14
CA THR A 154 2.32 -13.26 4.73
C THR A 154 2.40 -13.23 6.26
N GLU A 155 3.57 -13.58 6.83
CA GLU A 155 3.81 -13.47 8.27
C GLU A 155 3.72 -12.02 8.76
N ALA A 156 4.36 -11.07 8.07
CA ALA A 156 4.34 -9.65 8.46
C ALA A 156 2.94 -9.04 8.36
N LEU A 157 2.18 -9.36 7.30
CA LEU A 157 0.80 -8.90 7.15
C LEU A 157 -0.13 -9.51 8.18
N LEU A 158 -0.03 -10.82 8.42
CA LEU A 158 -0.86 -11.51 9.41
C LEU A 158 -0.61 -10.94 10.81
N SER A 159 0.65 -10.65 11.17
CA SER A 159 1.00 -10.00 12.43
C SER A 159 0.37 -8.61 12.54
N ASN A 160 0.53 -7.75 11.52
CA ASN A 160 -0.01 -6.39 11.55
C ASN A 160 -1.55 -6.37 11.57
N VAL A 161 -2.21 -7.27 10.84
CA VAL A 161 -3.67 -7.40 10.84
C VAL A 161 -4.16 -7.90 12.19
N GLN A 162 -3.49 -8.90 12.79
CA GLN A 162 -3.84 -9.41 14.12
C GLN A 162 -3.70 -8.34 15.20
N GLU A 163 -2.60 -7.57 15.19
CA GLU A 163 -2.39 -6.44 16.10
C GLU A 163 -3.47 -5.36 15.95
N MET A 164 -3.88 -5.07 14.71
CA MET A 164 -4.91 -4.07 14.45
C MET A 164 -6.30 -4.56 14.87
N ILE A 165 -6.63 -5.83 14.66
CA ILE A 165 -7.88 -6.44 15.16
C ILE A 165 -7.93 -6.35 16.70
N VAL A 166 -6.83 -6.68 17.38
CA VAL A 166 -6.76 -6.57 18.85
C VAL A 166 -6.92 -5.12 19.31
N PHE A 167 -6.21 -4.18 18.68
CA PHE A 167 -6.30 -2.76 19.01
C PHE A 167 -7.71 -2.18 18.80
N ILE A 168 -8.36 -2.50 17.68
CA ILE A 168 -9.73 -2.06 17.40
C ILE A 168 -10.71 -2.69 18.39
N GLY A 169 -10.53 -3.98 18.71
CA GLY A 169 -11.33 -4.69 19.72
C GLY A 169 -11.23 -4.05 21.11
N GLU A 170 -10.02 -3.70 21.56
CA GLU A 170 -9.81 -2.99 22.83
C GLU A 170 -10.51 -1.61 22.82
N LYS A 171 -10.34 -0.83 21.75
CA LYS A 171 -10.98 0.50 21.64
C LYS A 171 -12.50 0.41 21.57
N ARG A 172 -13.05 -0.64 20.97
CA ARG A 172 -14.48 -0.90 20.93
C ARG A 172 -15.02 -1.18 22.33
N SER A 173 -14.30 -1.97 23.14
CA SER A 173 -14.63 -2.23 24.54
C SER A 173 -14.61 -0.96 25.38
N ASP A 174 -13.57 -0.12 25.25
CA ASP A 174 -13.48 1.17 25.96
C ASP A 174 -14.70 2.08 25.67
N ILE A 175 -15.22 2.04 24.43
CA ILE A 175 -16.39 2.82 24.03
C ILE A 175 -17.69 2.27 24.62
N ASP A 176 -17.85 0.94 24.71
CA ASP A 176 -19.02 0.35 25.37
C ASP A 176 -19.07 0.73 26.86
N ASP A 177 -17.92 0.71 27.54
CA ASP A 177 -17.82 1.16 28.93
C ASP A 177 -18.21 2.64 29.07
N ALA A 178 -17.72 3.51 28.17
CA ALA A 178 -18.05 4.93 28.16
C ALA A 178 -19.54 5.20 27.85
N ILE A 179 -20.18 4.39 27.01
CA ILE A 179 -21.63 4.44 26.76
C ILE A 179 -22.36 4.09 28.06
N GLY A 180 -21.99 2.99 28.71
CA GLY A 180 -22.61 2.54 29.97
C GLY A 180 -22.53 3.60 31.07
N GLU A 181 -21.36 4.19 31.30
CA GLU A 181 -21.19 5.28 32.28
C GLU A 181 -22.02 6.53 31.91
N SER A 182 -22.09 6.86 30.62
CA SER A 182 -22.87 8.02 30.14
C SER A 182 -24.37 7.83 30.35
N GLU A 183 -24.88 6.60 30.16
CA GLU A 183 -26.27 6.24 30.43
C GLU A 183 -26.60 6.33 31.92
N GLU A 184 -25.72 5.84 32.80
CA GLU A 184 -25.90 5.94 34.25
C GLU A 184 -25.99 7.41 34.71
N ILE A 185 -25.13 8.28 34.19
CA ILE A 185 -25.17 9.72 34.51
C ILE A 185 -26.47 10.35 33.98
N ARG A 186 -26.88 10.04 32.75
CA ARG A 186 -28.14 10.54 32.17
C ARG A 186 -29.32 10.16 33.05
N ASP A 187 -29.41 8.90 33.46
CA ASP A 187 -30.51 8.40 34.29
C ASP A 187 -30.51 9.05 35.68
N GLY A 188 -29.33 9.30 36.26
CA GLY A 188 -29.18 10.09 37.48
C GLY A 188 -29.69 11.54 37.34
N LEU A 189 -29.43 12.19 36.20
CA LEU A 189 -29.93 13.54 35.91
C LEU A 189 -31.46 13.57 35.72
N ILE A 190 -32.03 12.57 35.05
CA ILE A 190 -33.49 12.41 34.92
C ILE A 190 -34.13 12.30 36.30
N LEU A 191 -33.56 11.47 37.19
CA LEU A 191 -34.05 11.34 38.56
C LEU A 191 -33.92 12.65 39.35
N ARG A 192 -32.80 13.40 39.19
CA ARG A 192 -32.63 14.72 39.81
C ARG A 192 -33.71 15.69 39.33
N LYS A 193 -33.98 15.75 38.02
CA LYS A 193 -35.01 16.60 37.43
C LYS A 193 -36.39 16.30 38.02
N GLN A 194 -36.77 15.02 38.06
CA GLN A 194 -38.04 14.59 38.66
C GLN A 194 -38.18 15.03 40.12
N LYS A 195 -37.10 14.96 40.91
CA LYS A 195 -37.12 15.44 42.31
C LYS A 195 -37.30 16.95 42.40
N LEU A 196 -36.66 17.71 41.52
CA LEU A 196 -36.81 19.17 41.49
C LEU A 196 -38.21 19.59 41.02
N GLU A 197 -38.77 18.91 40.02
CA GLU A 197 -40.16 19.11 39.57
C GLU A 197 -41.15 18.84 40.70
N ASN A 198 -41.00 17.75 41.46
CA ASN A 198 -41.84 17.49 42.63
C ASN A 198 -41.75 18.61 43.69
N VAL A 199 -40.54 19.15 43.93
CA VAL A 199 -40.36 20.28 44.85
C VAL A 199 -41.04 21.54 44.31
N GLN A 200 -40.98 21.78 43.00
CA GLN A 200 -41.65 22.90 42.35
C GLN A 200 -43.17 22.77 42.42
N ASP A 201 -43.71 21.57 42.23
CA ASP A 201 -45.14 21.27 42.33
C ASP A 201 -45.69 21.54 43.74
N ASP A 202 -44.90 21.22 44.78
CA ASP A 202 -45.25 21.49 46.17
C ASP A 202 -45.09 22.98 46.55
N PHE A 203 -44.06 23.65 46.02
CA PHE A 203 -43.70 25.02 46.38
C PHE A 203 -44.55 26.08 45.67
N SER A 204 -44.81 25.92 44.37
CA SER A 204 -45.47 26.94 43.53
C SER A 204 -46.85 27.36 44.07
N PRO A 205 -47.74 26.44 44.50
CA PRO A 205 -49.05 26.82 45.04
C PRO A 205 -48.96 27.63 46.35
N ALA A 206 -47.91 27.41 47.15
CA ALA A 206 -47.69 28.14 48.39
C ALA A 206 -47.13 29.55 48.11
N TYR A 207 -46.17 29.65 47.18
CA TYR A 207 -45.63 30.94 46.72
C TYR A 207 -46.72 31.86 46.16
N GLU A 208 -47.56 31.36 45.23
CA GLU A 208 -48.64 32.13 44.62
C GLU A 208 -49.66 32.64 45.66
N LYS A 209 -49.96 31.83 46.68
CA LYS A 209 -50.83 32.27 47.80
C LYS A 209 -50.19 33.39 48.61
N LEU A 210 -48.90 33.27 48.94
CA LEU A 210 -48.19 34.31 49.69
C LEU A 210 -48.08 35.60 48.88
N LYS A 211 -47.87 35.51 47.56
CA LYS A 211 -47.87 36.66 46.65
C LYS A 211 -49.24 37.35 46.60
N THR A 212 -50.32 36.57 46.54
CA THR A 212 -51.69 37.11 46.64
C THR A 212 -51.90 37.84 47.97
N ILE A 213 -51.45 37.27 49.09
CA ILE A 213 -51.52 37.91 50.42
C ILE A 213 -50.67 39.18 50.47
N GLN A 214 -49.50 39.20 49.81
CA GLN A 214 -48.63 40.38 49.69
C GLN A 214 -49.37 41.53 48.99
N ASP A 215 -50.01 41.23 47.86
CA ASP A 215 -50.79 42.19 47.11
C ASP A 215 -51.99 42.71 47.92
N GLU A 216 -52.70 41.83 48.65
CA GLU A 216 -53.80 42.21 49.54
C GLU A 216 -53.33 43.09 50.71
N LEU A 217 -52.19 42.77 51.35
CA LEU A 217 -51.64 43.57 52.45
C LEU A 217 -51.14 44.94 51.98
N ASN A 218 -50.45 44.98 50.84
CA ASN A 218 -49.96 46.23 50.25
C ASN A 218 -51.14 47.15 49.85
N THR A 219 -52.21 46.59 49.27
CA THR A 219 -53.42 47.38 48.95
C THR A 219 -54.13 47.90 50.20
N LEU A 220 -54.20 47.11 51.28
CA LEU A 220 -54.72 47.54 52.58
C LEU A 220 -53.89 48.69 53.18
N HIS A 221 -52.56 48.61 53.13
CA HIS A 221 -51.68 49.68 53.61
C HIS A 221 -51.80 50.96 52.78
N MET A 222 -51.91 50.85 51.46
CA MET A 222 -52.18 52.01 50.60
C MET A 222 -53.52 52.70 50.91
N SER A 223 -54.51 51.98 51.45
CA SER A 223 -55.81 52.56 51.84
C SER A 223 -55.75 53.44 53.10
N ASN A 224 -54.60 53.43 53.80
CA ASN A 224 -54.29 54.18 55.02
C ASN A 224 -55.45 54.27 56.03
N PRO A 225 -55.93 53.11 56.53
CA PRO A 225 -57.10 53.06 57.39
C PRO A 225 -56.86 53.70 58.76
N PHE A 226 -55.64 53.58 59.30
CA PHE A 226 -55.29 54.14 60.62
C PHE A 226 -55.25 55.66 60.61
N ASN A 227 -54.68 56.29 59.58
CA ASN A 227 -54.71 57.75 59.44
C ASN A 227 -56.15 58.27 59.30
N LYS A 228 -57.01 57.56 58.58
CA LYS A 228 -58.43 57.93 58.49
C LYS A 228 -59.12 57.92 59.86
N ILE A 229 -58.93 56.85 60.65
CA ILE A 229 -59.48 56.74 62.01
C ILE A 229 -58.88 57.82 62.93
N ASN A 230 -57.57 58.05 62.85
CA ASN A 230 -56.88 59.05 63.65
C ASN A 230 -57.41 60.48 63.36
N ASN A 231 -57.67 60.79 62.09
CA ASN A 231 -58.28 62.06 61.69
C ASN A 231 -59.70 62.24 62.25
N GLU A 232 -60.50 61.17 62.29
CA GLU A 232 -61.83 61.20 62.90
C GLU A 232 -61.76 61.40 64.43
N ILE A 233 -60.83 60.72 65.12
CA ILE A 233 -60.58 60.90 66.56
C ILE A 233 -60.14 62.34 66.87
N ASN A 234 -59.22 62.90 66.08
CA ASN A 234 -58.76 64.28 66.25
C ASN A 234 -59.89 65.31 66.04
N THR A 235 -60.77 65.07 65.07
CA THR A 235 -61.95 65.91 64.82
C THR A 235 -62.93 65.85 66.00
N LEU A 236 -63.17 64.65 66.53
CA LEU A 236 -64.03 64.44 67.70
C LEU A 236 -63.45 65.11 68.95
N LYS A 237 -62.14 64.98 69.16
CA LYS A 237 -61.40 65.63 70.25
C LYS A 237 -61.55 67.15 70.18
N TRP A 238 -61.32 67.75 69.02
CA TRP A 238 -61.47 69.20 68.84
C TRP A 238 -62.88 69.69 69.20
N THR A 239 -63.90 68.87 68.90
CA THR A 239 -65.30 69.15 69.28
C THR A 239 -65.51 69.05 70.79
N VAL A 240 -64.97 68.02 71.45
CA VAL A 240 -65.05 67.81 72.90
C VAL A 240 -64.36 68.95 73.67
N ASP A 241 -63.14 69.32 73.26
CA ASP A 241 -62.37 70.40 73.87
C ASP A 241 -63.11 71.76 73.71
N GLY A 242 -63.70 71.99 72.53
CA GLY A 242 -64.53 73.16 72.29
C GLY A 242 -65.75 73.23 73.21
N LEU A 243 -66.46 72.12 73.42
CA LEU A 243 -67.59 72.04 74.35
C LEU A 243 -67.16 72.28 75.80
N GLY A 244 -66.01 71.75 76.21
CA GLY A 244 -65.42 72.01 77.52
C GLY A 244 -65.18 73.51 77.76
N PHE A 245 -64.60 74.20 76.78
CA PHE A 245 -64.39 75.66 76.85
C PHE A 245 -65.70 76.45 76.98
N TRP A 246 -66.74 76.08 76.22
CA TRP A 246 -68.05 76.72 76.34
C TRP A 246 -68.70 76.50 77.71
N LEU A 247 -68.53 75.31 78.29
CA LEU A 247 -69.05 74.99 79.63
C LEU A 247 -68.33 75.76 80.74
N ASP A 248 -67.02 75.99 80.62
CA ASP A 248 -66.27 76.85 81.54
C ASP A 248 -66.80 78.28 81.52
N ALA A 249 -66.99 78.84 80.32
CA ALA A 249 -67.53 80.19 80.16
C ALA A 249 -68.94 80.29 80.76
N ALA A 250 -69.81 79.30 80.51
CA ALA A 250 -71.16 79.26 81.04
C ALA A 250 -71.19 79.09 82.57
N ALA A 251 -70.34 78.22 83.13
CA ALA A 251 -70.24 78.02 84.58
C ALA A 251 -69.69 79.28 85.28
N LEU A 252 -68.74 79.98 84.68
CA LEU A 252 -68.20 81.25 85.19
C LEU A 252 -69.27 82.37 85.16
N ASP A 253 -70.04 82.48 84.08
CA ASP A 253 -71.17 83.42 84.00
C ASP A 253 -72.24 83.09 85.05
N LEU A 254 -72.53 81.80 85.29
CA LEU A 254 -73.47 81.40 86.34
C LEU A 254 -72.93 81.70 87.75
N ASP A 255 -71.65 81.42 88.01
CA ASP A 255 -71.00 81.70 89.30
C ASP A 255 -70.96 83.21 89.60
N THR A 256 -70.64 84.03 88.60
CA THR A 256 -70.65 85.50 88.73
C THR A 256 -72.07 86.03 88.94
N THR A 257 -73.06 85.51 88.20
CA THR A 257 -74.48 85.86 88.38
C THR A 257 -74.99 85.46 89.77
N SER A 258 -74.58 84.28 90.27
CA SER A 258 -74.86 83.80 91.63
C SER A 258 -74.25 84.73 92.70
N ALA A 259 -72.98 85.12 92.53
CA ALA A 259 -72.26 86.03 93.42
C ALA A 259 -72.89 87.45 93.43
N ASP A 260 -73.30 87.98 92.28
CA ASP A 260 -74.01 89.26 92.18
C ASP A 260 -75.37 89.21 92.89
N PHE A 261 -76.11 88.10 92.76
CA PHE A 261 -77.38 87.92 93.46
C PHE A 261 -77.21 87.90 94.99
N SER A 262 -76.14 87.28 95.49
CA SER A 262 -75.86 87.14 96.93
C SER A 262 -75.30 88.43 97.56
N SER A 263 -74.48 89.22 96.85
CA SER A 263 -73.85 90.45 97.35
C SER A 263 -74.81 91.63 97.60
N GLN A 264 -75.92 91.74 96.85
CA GLN A 264 -76.95 92.77 97.09
C GLN A 264 -77.65 92.65 98.47
N THR A 265 -77.46 91.54 99.18
CA THR A 265 -78.16 91.21 100.44
C THR A 265 -77.50 91.79 101.69
N TYR A 266 -76.27 92.30 101.59
CA TYR A 266 -75.58 92.92 102.73
C TYR A 266 -76.00 94.38 102.98
N TYR A 267 -76.79 94.99 102.08
CA TYR A 267 -77.40 96.30 102.32
C TYR A 267 -78.68 96.15 103.15
N TYR A 268 -78.50 95.49 104.30
CA TYR A 268 -79.27 95.72 105.50
C TYR A 268 -79.45 97.26 105.66
N ILE A 269 -80.67 97.79 105.72
CA ILE A 269 -81.68 97.45 106.73
C ILE A 269 -81.11 97.79 108.11
N SER A 270 -81.50 98.96 108.63
CA SER A 270 -81.62 99.17 110.07
C SER A 270 -83.09 99.51 110.34
N GLY A 271 -83.76 98.66 111.10
CA GLY A 271 -85.11 98.91 111.63
C GLY A 271 -86.28 98.33 110.83
N TYR A 272 -86.64 97.06 111.07
CA TYR A 272 -87.95 96.64 111.62
C TYR A 272 -88.06 95.11 111.66
N ASP A 273 -88.48 94.59 112.82
CA ASP A 273 -88.86 93.18 113.05
C ASP A 273 -90.19 92.84 112.37
N GLY A 274 -90.28 91.62 111.80
CA GLY A 274 -91.53 91.04 111.34
C GLY A 274 -91.36 89.84 110.39
N MET A 275 -91.61 88.65 110.91
CA MET A 275 -91.82 87.41 110.14
C MET A 275 -92.87 87.60 109.03
N GLY A 276 -92.57 87.20 107.78
CA GLY A 276 -93.60 86.92 106.76
C GLY A 276 -93.43 87.49 105.33
N ASN A 277 -92.21 87.69 104.80
CA ASN A 277 -92.03 88.19 103.41
C ASN A 277 -91.72 87.06 102.39
N PRO A 278 -92.59 86.78 101.40
CA PRO A 278 -92.40 85.73 100.38
C PRO A 278 -91.27 85.99 99.37
N LEU A 279 -90.64 87.18 99.36
CA LEU A 279 -89.51 87.49 98.48
C LEU A 279 -88.16 86.90 98.96
N TYR A 280 -88.01 86.61 100.26
CA TYR A 280 -86.76 86.06 100.80
C TYR A 280 -86.57 84.56 100.49
N SER A 281 -87.66 83.78 100.48
CA SER A 281 -87.61 82.35 100.13
C SER A 281 -87.36 82.14 98.64
N GLN A 282 -87.92 82.98 97.75
CA GLN A 282 -87.63 82.90 96.31
C GLN A 282 -86.18 83.20 95.96
N LYS A 283 -85.53 84.15 96.66
CA LYS A 283 -84.15 84.56 96.35
C LYS A 283 -83.10 83.51 96.73
N TYR A 284 -83.23 82.93 97.93
CA TYR A 284 -82.41 81.78 98.35
C TYR A 284 -82.60 80.58 97.42
N PHE A 285 -83.83 80.36 96.97
CA PHE A 285 -84.13 79.32 95.98
C PHE A 285 -83.38 79.60 94.67
N SER A 286 -83.47 80.80 94.08
CA SER A 286 -82.76 81.12 92.82
C SER A 286 -81.25 80.96 92.89
N THR A 287 -80.58 81.42 93.96
CA THR A 287 -79.12 81.24 94.13
C THR A 287 -78.76 79.76 94.27
N TYR A 288 -79.55 79.00 95.03
CA TYR A 288 -79.38 77.56 95.15
C TYR A 288 -79.51 76.85 93.79
N TYR A 289 -80.49 77.19 92.96
CA TYR A 289 -80.63 76.58 91.62
C TYR A 289 -79.48 76.99 90.68
N LEU A 290 -78.98 78.22 90.76
CA LEU A 290 -77.83 78.66 89.97
C LEU A 290 -76.55 77.91 90.37
N ASP A 291 -76.27 77.79 91.67
CA ASP A 291 -75.12 77.03 92.16
C ASP A 291 -75.24 75.54 91.80
N GLN A 292 -76.42 74.94 91.95
CA GLN A 292 -76.65 73.55 91.53
C GLN A 292 -76.49 73.36 90.02
N THR A 293 -76.78 74.38 89.22
CA THR A 293 -76.60 74.35 87.77
C THR A 293 -75.12 74.52 87.41
N SER A 294 -74.40 75.43 88.07
CA SER A 294 -72.94 75.58 87.94
C SER A 294 -72.20 74.30 88.31
N ILE A 295 -72.57 73.66 89.42
CA ILE A 295 -72.00 72.37 89.84
C ILE A 295 -72.26 71.28 88.78
N LYS A 296 -73.46 71.23 88.20
CA LYS A 296 -73.78 70.29 87.11
C LYS A 296 -72.97 70.58 85.85
N LEU A 297 -72.75 71.85 85.51
CA LEU A 297 -71.93 72.24 84.36
C LEU A 297 -70.46 71.87 84.57
N LYS A 298 -69.91 72.11 85.77
CA LYS A 298 -68.55 71.69 86.14
C LYS A 298 -68.37 70.17 86.09
N ASN A 299 -69.31 69.41 86.68
CA ASN A 299 -69.29 67.94 86.59
C ASN A 299 -69.39 67.43 85.14
N LEU A 300 -70.11 68.13 84.26
CA LEU A 300 -70.18 67.77 82.84
C LEU A 300 -68.86 68.09 82.12
N LYS A 301 -68.23 69.19 82.47
CA LYS A 301 -66.90 69.59 81.98
C LYS A 301 -65.82 68.60 82.42
N ASP A 302 -65.80 68.18 83.69
CA ASP A 302 -64.87 67.14 84.16
C ASP A 302 -65.01 65.84 83.35
N LYS A 303 -66.25 65.44 83.02
CA LYS A 303 -66.49 64.27 82.14
C LYS A 303 -66.01 64.48 80.70
N LEU A 304 -66.04 65.71 80.19
CA LEU A 304 -65.51 66.03 78.85
C LEU A 304 -63.99 66.05 78.85
N ASP A 305 -63.35 66.50 79.93
CA ASP A 305 -61.89 66.44 80.09
C ASP A 305 -61.39 64.98 80.17
N ASP A 306 -62.10 64.12 80.91
CA ASP A 306 -61.85 62.67 80.93
C ASP A 306 -62.00 62.06 79.53
N LEU A 307 -63.02 62.46 78.77
CA LEU A 307 -63.23 62.01 77.40
C LEU A 307 -62.13 62.51 76.47
N SER A 308 -61.70 63.78 76.59
CA SER A 308 -60.60 64.34 75.78
C SER A 308 -59.27 63.63 76.05
N THR A 309 -58.99 63.31 77.31
CA THR A 309 -57.82 62.53 77.72
C THR A 309 -57.88 61.11 77.14
N SER A 310 -59.06 60.48 77.17
CA SER A 310 -59.28 59.17 76.56
C SER A 310 -59.10 59.21 75.04
N LEU A 311 -59.57 60.26 74.36
CA LEU A 311 -59.39 60.45 72.91
C LEU A 311 -57.91 60.66 72.54
N ASN A 312 -57.12 61.36 73.35
CA ASN A 312 -55.66 61.45 73.17
C ASN A 312 -55.00 60.08 73.25
N SER A 313 -55.28 59.32 74.31
CA SER A 313 -54.74 57.97 74.45
C SER A 313 -55.18 57.04 73.31
N GLY A 314 -56.40 57.22 72.80
CA GLY A 314 -56.91 56.52 71.62
C GLY A 314 -56.14 56.86 70.35
N SER A 315 -55.84 58.14 70.12
CA SER A 315 -55.03 58.60 68.98
C SER A 315 -53.61 58.04 69.02
N GLU A 316 -52.94 58.11 70.17
CA GLU A 316 -51.58 57.57 70.36
C GLU A 316 -51.52 56.06 70.09
N ASN A 317 -52.52 55.30 70.56
CA ASN A 317 -52.62 53.87 70.29
C ASN A 317 -52.85 53.57 68.80
N ILE A 318 -53.61 54.39 68.07
CA ILE A 318 -53.81 54.23 66.62
C ILE A 318 -52.53 54.50 65.84
N VAL A 319 -51.77 55.53 66.22
CA VAL A 319 -50.45 55.81 65.63
C VAL A 319 -49.47 54.66 65.89
N PHE A 320 -49.44 54.12 67.11
CA PHE A 320 -48.62 52.96 67.43
C PHE A 320 -49.01 51.71 66.62
N LEU A 321 -50.31 51.49 66.39
CA LEU A 321 -50.78 50.38 65.54
C LEU A 321 -50.42 50.58 64.06
N ASP A 322 -50.40 51.82 63.57
CA ASP A 322 -49.94 52.18 62.22
C ASP A 322 -48.46 51.83 62.03
N ASP A 323 -47.60 52.28 62.96
CA ASP A 323 -46.15 51.97 62.93
C ASP A 323 -45.88 50.44 62.99
N GLN A 324 -46.63 49.70 63.79
CA GLN A 324 -46.51 48.22 63.86
C GLN A 324 -47.00 47.55 62.57
N PHE A 325 -48.01 48.10 61.90
CA PHE A 325 -48.52 47.57 60.64
C PHE A 325 -47.52 47.82 59.49
N ASP A 326 -46.87 48.98 59.48
CA ASP A 326 -45.83 49.32 58.51
C ASP A 326 -44.60 48.41 58.63
N ASP A 327 -44.14 48.15 59.86
CA ASP A 327 -43.04 47.21 60.11
C ASP A 327 -43.39 45.77 59.67
N LEU A 328 -44.62 45.31 59.95
CA LEU A 328 -45.09 44.00 59.51
C LEU A 328 -45.06 43.86 57.98
N ILE A 329 -45.50 44.88 57.26
CA ILE A 329 -45.51 44.86 55.78
C ILE A 329 -44.09 44.90 55.22
N LEU A 330 -43.21 45.70 55.81
CA LEU A 330 -41.80 45.73 55.42
C LEU A 330 -41.16 44.35 55.58
N GLN A 331 -41.34 43.70 56.74
CA GLN A 331 -40.81 42.36 56.99
C GLN A 331 -41.42 41.31 56.06
N PHE A 332 -42.72 41.39 55.78
CA PHE A 332 -43.39 40.48 54.86
C PHE A 332 -42.89 40.64 53.42
N ASN A 333 -42.68 41.88 52.95
CA ASN A 333 -42.12 42.15 51.62
C ASN A 333 -40.68 41.62 51.48
N ILE A 334 -39.82 41.83 52.49
CA ILE A 334 -38.46 41.28 52.50
C ILE A 334 -38.46 39.75 52.44
N LEU A 335 -39.35 39.10 53.17
CA LEU A 335 -39.50 37.65 53.12
C LEU A 335 -39.96 37.18 51.74
N MET A 336 -40.89 37.91 51.11
CA MET A 336 -41.37 37.58 49.77
C MET A 336 -40.28 37.70 48.71
N ASP A 337 -39.42 38.71 48.76
CA ASP A 337 -38.27 38.85 47.85
C ASP A 337 -37.32 37.63 47.95
N GLN A 338 -37.12 37.10 49.17
CA GLN A 338 -36.30 35.89 49.37
C GLN A 338 -36.97 34.64 48.81
N ILE A 339 -38.30 34.52 48.95
CA ILE A 339 -39.07 33.39 48.42
C ILE A 339 -39.11 33.45 46.88
N GLU A 340 -39.22 34.63 46.28
CA GLU A 340 -39.17 34.83 44.84
C GLU A 340 -37.80 34.41 44.26
N LEU A 341 -36.69 34.78 44.92
CA LEU A 341 -35.36 34.32 44.52
C LEU A 341 -35.24 32.78 44.54
N ILE A 342 -35.82 32.12 45.54
CA ILE A 342 -35.84 30.64 45.63
C ILE A 342 -36.64 30.04 44.47
N ASN A 343 -37.78 30.64 44.11
CA ASN A 343 -38.59 30.21 42.98
C ASN A 343 -37.79 30.26 41.66
N ASP A 344 -37.12 31.38 41.41
CA ASP A 344 -36.33 31.60 40.20
C ASP A 344 -35.14 30.63 40.13
N MET A 345 -34.45 30.42 41.26
CA MET A 345 -33.35 29.45 41.35
C MET A 345 -33.82 28.02 41.07
N LEU A 346 -35.01 27.64 41.55
CA LEU A 346 -35.59 26.32 41.34
C LEU A 346 -35.93 26.09 39.86
N GLU A 347 -36.56 27.07 39.21
CA GLU A 347 -36.87 27.03 37.78
C GLU A 347 -35.59 26.95 36.93
N GLN A 348 -34.58 27.75 37.28
CA GLN A 348 -33.27 27.72 36.61
C GLN A 348 -32.54 26.38 36.75
N GLU A 349 -32.59 25.74 37.92
CA GLU A 349 -31.95 24.43 38.17
C GLU A 349 -32.64 23.30 37.39
N ILE A 350 -33.97 23.33 37.28
CA ILE A 350 -34.73 22.37 36.44
C ILE A 350 -34.33 22.52 34.98
N GLN A 351 -34.32 23.75 34.46
CA GLN A 351 -33.95 24.04 33.08
C GLN A 351 -32.49 23.64 32.77
N THR A 352 -31.57 23.92 33.70
CA THR A 352 -30.15 23.56 33.55
C THR A 352 -29.97 22.04 33.56
N THR A 353 -30.70 21.33 34.43
CA THR A 353 -30.69 19.86 34.48
C THR A 353 -31.21 19.25 33.17
N ASP A 354 -32.27 19.82 32.59
CA ASP A 354 -32.81 19.41 31.28
C ASP A 354 -31.80 19.59 30.13
N ASP A 355 -31.07 20.72 30.14
CA ASP A 355 -30.01 20.97 29.17
C ASP A 355 -28.83 19.99 29.31
N TYR A 356 -28.50 19.56 30.53
CA TYR A 356 -27.50 18.52 30.74
C TYR A 356 -27.95 17.16 30.22
N ILE A 357 -29.22 16.77 30.43
CA ILE A 357 -29.79 15.53 29.88
C ILE A 357 -29.67 15.53 28.34
N LYS A 358 -30.10 16.63 27.68
CA LYS A 358 -29.98 16.78 26.21
C LYS A 358 -28.54 16.68 25.70
N LYS A 359 -27.56 17.18 26.47
CA LYS A 359 -26.14 17.05 26.12
C LYS A 359 -25.65 15.61 26.25
N MET A 360 -26.10 14.89 27.28
CA MET A 360 -25.78 13.47 27.46
C MET A 360 -26.38 12.60 26.36
N ASP A 361 -27.63 12.82 25.98
CA ASP A 361 -28.25 12.10 24.86
C ASP A 361 -27.46 12.26 23.56
N LYS A 362 -27.01 13.49 23.27
CA LYS A 362 -26.15 13.76 22.11
C LYS A 362 -24.78 13.09 22.20
N ALA A 363 -24.21 12.97 23.41
CA ALA A 363 -22.92 12.31 23.61
C ALA A 363 -23.06 10.80 23.40
N ILE A 364 -24.09 10.18 23.97
CA ILE A 364 -24.40 8.76 23.80
C ILE A 364 -24.58 8.43 22.31
N ILE A 365 -25.40 9.19 21.58
CA ILE A 365 -25.61 8.98 20.12
C ILE A 365 -24.28 9.01 19.35
N LYS A 366 -23.37 9.93 19.69
CA LYS A 366 -22.05 10.00 19.03
C LYS A 366 -21.18 8.79 19.36
N LEU A 367 -21.18 8.34 20.61
CA LEU A 367 -20.42 7.16 21.01
C LEU A 367 -20.97 5.90 20.31
N THR A 368 -22.29 5.77 20.18
CA THR A 368 -22.93 4.68 19.42
C THR A 368 -22.57 4.71 17.93
N ASP A 369 -22.52 5.89 17.30
CA ASP A 369 -22.08 6.01 15.89
C ASP A 369 -20.60 5.62 15.71
N ILE A 370 -19.73 5.93 16.67
CA ILE A 370 -18.32 5.49 16.63
C ILE A 370 -18.23 3.98 16.81
N ALA A 371 -19.00 3.41 17.74
CA ALA A 371 -19.12 1.98 17.96
C ALA A 371 -19.52 1.23 16.68
N GLU A 372 -20.60 1.66 16.01
CA GLU A 372 -21.07 1.04 14.76
C GLU A 372 -20.02 1.12 13.64
N LYS A 373 -19.28 2.23 13.54
CA LYS A 373 -18.19 2.37 12.56
C LYS A 373 -17.04 1.40 12.84
N LEU A 374 -16.65 1.23 14.10
CA LEU A 374 -15.60 0.28 14.48
C LEU A 374 -16.02 -1.16 14.20
N ASP A 375 -17.29 -1.49 14.41
CA ASP A 375 -17.83 -2.83 14.08
C ASP A 375 -17.81 -3.09 12.56
N ALA A 376 -18.17 -2.08 11.74
CA ALA A 376 -18.06 -2.17 10.29
C ALA A 376 -16.60 -2.31 9.80
N ASP A 377 -15.66 -1.59 10.44
CA ASP A 377 -14.23 -1.72 10.17
C ASP A 377 -13.73 -3.13 10.54
N LEU A 378 -14.15 -3.71 11.68
CA LEU A 378 -13.81 -5.08 12.07
C LEU A 378 -14.31 -6.14 11.06
N GLU A 379 -15.54 -5.99 10.56
CA GLU A 379 -16.09 -6.90 9.55
C GLU A 379 -15.32 -6.84 8.21
N THR A 380 -14.85 -5.65 7.81
CA THR A 380 -14.04 -5.51 6.59
C THR A 380 -12.64 -6.10 6.72
N PHE A 381 -12.02 -6.05 7.91
CA PHE A 381 -10.72 -6.72 8.16
C PHE A 381 -10.83 -8.25 8.27
N ALA A 382 -11.98 -8.79 8.69
CA ALA A 382 -12.25 -10.23 8.66
C ALA A 382 -12.43 -10.77 7.22
N GLY A 383 -12.74 -9.89 6.26
CA GLY A 383 -13.02 -10.21 4.86
C GLY A 383 -11.88 -9.86 3.89
N VAL A 384 -10.62 -10.13 4.22
CA VAL A 384 -9.49 -9.89 3.28
C VAL A 384 -9.77 -10.62 1.96
N SER A 385 -9.94 -9.85 0.89
CA SER A 385 -10.35 -10.37 -0.41
C SER A 385 -9.26 -11.24 -1.06
N PRO A 386 -9.62 -12.32 -1.77
CA PRO A 386 -8.68 -13.20 -2.45
C PRO A 386 -7.75 -12.50 -3.46
N ASP A 387 -8.18 -11.37 -4.01
CA ASP A 387 -7.48 -10.65 -5.08
C ASP A 387 -6.25 -9.89 -4.56
N GLN A 388 -6.28 -9.37 -3.32
CA GLN A 388 -5.08 -8.78 -2.71
C GLN A 388 -4.10 -9.87 -2.28
N ALA A 389 -4.60 -11.01 -1.77
CA ALA A 389 -3.80 -12.19 -1.45
C ALA A 389 -3.06 -12.76 -2.68
N ALA A 390 -3.65 -12.71 -3.88
CA ALA A 390 -3.03 -13.22 -5.10
C ALA A 390 -1.69 -12.54 -5.46
N SER A 391 -1.56 -11.23 -5.22
CA SER A 391 -0.29 -10.48 -5.44
C SER A 391 0.81 -10.83 -4.44
N PHE A 392 0.44 -11.33 -3.26
CA PHE A 392 1.37 -11.79 -2.22
C PHE A 392 1.80 -13.25 -2.42
N VAL A 393 0.99 -14.06 -3.10
CA VAL A 393 1.28 -15.47 -3.40
C VAL A 393 2.28 -15.63 -4.56
N LYS A 394 2.39 -14.63 -5.47
CA LYS A 394 3.38 -14.62 -6.57
C LYS A 394 3.97 -13.22 -6.82
N PRO A 395 4.87 -12.73 -5.95
CA PRO A 395 5.45 -11.40 -6.06
C PRO A 395 6.32 -11.21 -7.33
N ILE A 396 6.95 -12.27 -7.83
CA ILE A 396 7.81 -12.22 -9.02
C ILE A 396 7.08 -12.85 -10.21
N SER A 397 6.97 -12.09 -11.31
CA SER A 397 6.44 -12.56 -12.60
C SER A 397 7.51 -12.48 -13.69
N TYR A 398 7.35 -13.26 -14.76
CA TYR A 398 8.33 -13.39 -15.83
C TYR A 398 7.74 -13.03 -17.19
N SER A 399 8.54 -12.37 -18.03
CA SER A 399 8.23 -12.12 -19.45
C SER A 399 9.39 -12.57 -20.33
N PHE A 400 9.08 -13.13 -21.50
CA PHE A 400 10.09 -13.71 -22.40
C PHE A 400 10.11 -12.97 -23.74
N GLU A 401 11.22 -12.31 -24.03
CA GLU A 401 11.44 -11.58 -25.28
C GLU A 401 12.56 -12.20 -26.10
N SER A 402 12.18 -12.82 -27.22
CA SER A 402 13.14 -13.38 -28.17
C SER A 402 13.78 -12.29 -29.03
N LEU A 403 15.10 -12.33 -29.22
CA LEU A 403 15.82 -11.33 -30.02
C LEU A 403 15.53 -11.38 -31.53
N LEU A 404 15.11 -12.54 -32.06
CA LEU A 404 14.88 -12.74 -33.48
C LEU A 404 13.43 -13.17 -33.74
N ASN A 405 12.69 -12.37 -34.50
CA ASN A 405 11.35 -12.73 -34.96
C ASN A 405 11.41 -13.33 -36.38
N VAL A 406 12.05 -14.49 -36.52
CA VAL A 406 12.21 -15.20 -37.79
C VAL A 406 11.71 -16.64 -37.69
N LYS A 407 11.36 -17.24 -38.83
CA LYS A 407 10.89 -18.63 -38.89
C LYS A 407 11.93 -19.57 -38.29
N SER A 408 11.48 -20.60 -37.55
CA SER A 408 12.37 -21.55 -36.86
C SER A 408 13.42 -22.20 -37.76
N ILE A 409 13.10 -22.44 -39.04
CA ILE A 409 14.06 -23.03 -39.98
C ILE A 409 15.21 -22.07 -40.37
N ALA A 410 14.95 -20.76 -40.38
CA ALA A 410 15.98 -19.76 -40.65
C ALA A 410 17.03 -19.70 -39.52
N LEU A 411 16.61 -19.97 -38.28
CA LEU A 411 17.50 -20.06 -37.12
C LEU A 411 18.50 -21.23 -37.22
N LEU A 412 18.10 -22.33 -37.89
CA LEU A 412 18.94 -23.52 -38.06
C LEU A 412 19.91 -23.41 -39.25
N PHE A 413 19.73 -22.42 -40.13
CA PHE A 413 20.49 -22.31 -41.38
C PHE A 413 22.01 -22.18 -41.18
N PRO A 414 22.54 -21.31 -40.29
CA PRO A 414 23.99 -21.20 -40.07
C PRO A 414 24.64 -22.53 -39.71
N MET A 415 23.98 -23.29 -38.83
CA MET A 415 24.41 -24.62 -38.41
C MET A 415 24.39 -25.61 -39.58
N LEU A 416 23.27 -25.69 -40.30
CA LEU A 416 23.13 -26.61 -41.45
C LEU A 416 24.19 -26.32 -42.51
N LEU A 417 24.44 -25.05 -42.81
CA LEU A 417 25.44 -24.63 -43.79
C LEU A 417 26.84 -25.14 -43.42
N VAL A 418 27.28 -24.92 -42.18
CA VAL A 418 28.61 -25.34 -41.73
C VAL A 418 28.76 -26.86 -41.73
N ILE A 419 27.73 -27.59 -41.31
CA ILE A 419 27.73 -29.05 -41.34
C ILE A 419 27.86 -29.55 -42.79
N VAL A 420 27.05 -29.00 -43.70
CA VAL A 420 27.10 -29.39 -45.12
C VAL A 420 28.46 -29.06 -45.73
N ILE A 421 29.01 -27.86 -45.48
CA ILE A 421 30.37 -27.48 -45.90
C ILE A 421 31.40 -28.48 -45.37
N THR A 422 31.31 -28.85 -44.09
CA THR A 422 32.25 -29.78 -43.45
C THR A 422 32.22 -31.14 -44.12
N PHE A 423 31.05 -31.76 -44.22
CA PHE A 423 30.91 -33.10 -44.80
C PHE A 423 31.32 -33.14 -46.26
N ILE A 424 30.81 -32.19 -47.06
CA ILE A 424 31.11 -32.15 -48.49
C ILE A 424 32.59 -31.86 -48.71
N SER A 425 33.16 -30.83 -48.10
CA SER A 425 34.57 -30.46 -48.33
C SER A 425 35.50 -31.60 -47.96
N LEU A 426 35.25 -32.25 -46.82
CA LEU A 426 36.10 -33.32 -46.31
C LEU A 426 35.98 -34.60 -47.16
N LEU A 427 34.75 -35.04 -47.46
CA LEU A 427 34.52 -36.27 -48.23
C LEU A 427 34.86 -36.10 -49.70
N PHE A 428 34.42 -35.01 -50.32
CA PHE A 428 34.61 -34.78 -51.75
C PHE A 428 36.10 -34.63 -52.07
N SER A 429 36.84 -33.84 -51.28
CA SER A 429 38.29 -33.71 -51.47
C SER A 429 39.04 -35.02 -51.25
N ASN A 430 38.60 -35.85 -50.30
CA ASN A 430 39.14 -37.20 -50.12
C ASN A 430 38.89 -38.08 -51.34
N ILE A 431 37.65 -38.15 -51.81
CA ILE A 431 37.24 -39.00 -52.95
C ILE A 431 37.95 -38.57 -54.23
N VAL A 432 37.95 -37.27 -54.55
CA VAL A 432 38.60 -36.76 -55.77
C VAL A 432 40.09 -37.06 -55.73
N THR A 433 40.75 -36.79 -54.60
CA THR A 433 42.19 -37.06 -54.45
C THR A 433 42.50 -38.55 -54.54
N LEU A 434 41.73 -39.41 -53.86
CA LEU A 434 41.88 -40.87 -53.96
C LEU A 434 41.67 -41.37 -55.38
N SER A 435 40.67 -40.84 -56.08
CA SER A 435 40.38 -41.23 -57.46
C SER A 435 41.53 -40.86 -58.38
N GLU A 436 42.15 -39.70 -58.13
CA GLU A 436 43.29 -39.22 -58.89
C GLU A 436 44.52 -40.09 -58.61
N ILE A 437 44.94 -40.26 -57.34
CA ILE A 437 46.17 -41.02 -57.01
C ILE A 437 46.10 -42.50 -57.37
N ASN A 438 44.91 -43.10 -57.39
CA ASN A 438 44.71 -44.50 -57.81
C ASN A 438 44.44 -44.64 -59.31
N SER A 439 44.34 -43.53 -60.05
CA SER A 439 44.15 -43.57 -61.49
C SER A 439 45.43 -44.00 -62.21
N LYS A 440 45.28 -44.67 -63.36
CA LYS A 440 46.40 -44.99 -64.25
C LYS A 440 47.11 -43.72 -64.78
N SER A 441 46.40 -42.60 -64.81
CA SER A 441 46.91 -41.30 -65.28
C SER A 441 47.86 -40.64 -64.28
N PHE A 442 47.72 -40.91 -62.98
CA PHE A 442 48.57 -40.32 -61.94
C PHE A 442 50.03 -40.74 -62.05
N PHE A 443 50.30 -42.02 -62.33
CA PHE A 443 51.66 -42.51 -62.60
C PHE A 443 52.30 -41.85 -63.83
N ARG A 444 51.50 -41.49 -64.83
CA ARG A 444 51.97 -40.72 -66.00
C ARG A 444 52.23 -39.25 -65.67
N ASN A 445 51.43 -38.65 -64.80
CA ASN A 445 51.64 -37.28 -64.33
C ASN A 445 52.86 -37.15 -63.39
N LEU A 446 53.19 -38.21 -62.64
CA LEU A 446 54.39 -38.28 -61.80
C LEU A 446 55.71 -38.19 -62.59
N ILE A 447 55.71 -38.61 -63.86
CA ILE A 447 56.88 -38.57 -64.75
C ILE A 447 56.88 -37.38 -65.71
N THR A 448 55.81 -36.58 -65.75
CA THR A 448 55.79 -35.29 -66.48
C THR A 448 56.49 -34.18 -65.69
N PRO A 449 57.03 -33.13 -66.34
CA PRO A 449 57.76 -32.04 -65.69
C PRO A 449 56.84 -31.04 -64.96
N VAL A 450 55.74 -31.49 -64.36
CA VAL A 450 54.84 -30.66 -63.55
C VAL A 450 55.30 -30.69 -62.10
N SER A 451 55.43 -29.54 -61.46
CA SER A 451 55.85 -29.50 -60.06
C SER A 451 54.77 -30.09 -59.16
N GLN A 452 55.18 -30.76 -58.07
CA GLN A 452 54.24 -31.30 -57.08
C GLN A 452 53.33 -30.22 -56.49
N PHE A 453 53.86 -29.00 -56.37
CA PHE A 453 53.13 -27.86 -55.86
C PHE A 453 51.99 -27.50 -56.81
N ASP A 454 52.26 -27.36 -58.11
CA ASP A 454 51.25 -26.99 -59.12
C ASP A 454 50.15 -28.04 -59.21
N PHE A 455 50.51 -29.33 -59.19
CA PHE A 455 49.53 -30.42 -59.19
C PHE A 455 48.63 -30.37 -57.95
N THR A 456 49.23 -30.22 -56.76
CA THR A 456 48.47 -30.18 -55.49
C THR A 456 47.59 -28.93 -55.43
N LEU A 457 48.12 -27.78 -55.84
CA LEU A 457 47.41 -26.51 -55.87
C LEU A 457 46.24 -26.53 -56.86
N GLY A 458 46.43 -27.13 -58.04
CA GLY A 458 45.34 -27.38 -59.00
C GLY A 458 44.21 -28.20 -58.37
N LEU A 459 44.55 -29.28 -57.67
CA LEU A 459 43.57 -30.13 -57.00
C LEU A 459 42.84 -29.41 -55.85
N VAL A 460 43.56 -28.62 -55.05
CA VAL A 460 42.96 -27.77 -54.00
C VAL A 460 41.97 -26.77 -54.62
N ILE A 461 42.37 -26.06 -55.67
CA ILE A 461 41.53 -25.06 -56.35
C ILE A 461 40.30 -25.73 -56.97
N THR A 462 40.45 -26.88 -57.63
CA THR A 462 39.31 -27.63 -58.18
C THR A 462 38.30 -28.00 -57.10
N ASN A 463 38.78 -28.55 -55.97
CA ASN A 463 37.90 -28.87 -54.85
C ASN A 463 37.22 -27.62 -54.27
N LEU A 464 37.97 -26.52 -54.10
CA LEU A 464 37.43 -25.25 -53.62
C LEU A 464 36.30 -24.73 -54.52
N ILE A 465 36.50 -24.71 -55.85
CA ILE A 465 35.49 -24.23 -56.81
C ILE A 465 34.23 -25.09 -56.77
N ILE A 466 34.37 -26.42 -56.73
CA ILE A 466 33.22 -27.34 -56.71
C ILE A 466 32.39 -27.14 -55.45
N VAL A 467 33.03 -27.03 -54.29
CA VAL A 467 32.31 -26.84 -53.03
C VAL A 467 31.71 -25.43 -52.93
N LEU A 468 32.43 -24.39 -53.38
CA LEU A 468 31.88 -23.03 -53.44
C LEU A 468 30.63 -22.95 -54.31
N PHE A 469 30.61 -23.64 -55.45
CA PHE A 469 29.42 -23.73 -56.28
C PHE A 469 28.22 -24.33 -55.52
N GLN A 470 28.44 -25.40 -54.76
CA GLN A 470 27.38 -25.99 -53.93
C GLN A 470 26.92 -25.06 -52.82
N VAL A 471 27.82 -24.31 -52.18
CA VAL A 471 27.47 -23.27 -51.20
C VAL A 471 26.64 -22.15 -51.83
N LEU A 472 26.95 -21.73 -53.06
CA LEU A 472 26.13 -20.74 -53.78
C LEU A 472 24.71 -21.25 -54.03
N VAL A 473 24.55 -22.54 -54.36
CA VAL A 473 23.23 -23.17 -54.47
C VAL A 473 22.49 -23.11 -53.13
N LEU A 474 23.17 -23.39 -52.01
CA LEU A 474 22.57 -23.29 -50.67
C LEU A 474 22.16 -21.86 -50.32
N PHE A 475 22.97 -20.87 -50.67
CA PHE A 475 22.62 -19.45 -50.47
C PHE A 475 21.40 -19.04 -51.30
N PHE A 476 21.28 -19.53 -52.52
CA PHE A 476 20.09 -19.31 -53.34
C PHE A 476 18.85 -19.91 -52.64
N VAL A 477 18.92 -21.18 -52.21
CA VAL A 477 17.81 -21.79 -51.47
C VAL A 477 17.48 -21.01 -50.20
N ALA A 478 18.48 -20.53 -49.47
CA ALA A 478 18.30 -19.78 -48.23
C ALA A 478 17.57 -18.46 -48.41
N GLU A 479 17.93 -17.69 -49.43
CA GLU A 479 17.28 -16.40 -49.68
C GLU A 479 15.85 -16.60 -50.22
N PHE A 480 15.67 -17.47 -51.21
CA PHE A 480 14.37 -17.65 -51.86
C PHE A 480 13.36 -18.47 -51.04
N SER A 481 13.82 -19.43 -50.23
CA SER A 481 12.94 -20.29 -49.44
C SER A 481 12.76 -19.81 -48.00
N PHE A 482 13.78 -19.20 -47.41
CA PHE A 482 13.80 -18.84 -45.99
C PHE A 482 13.88 -17.33 -45.74
N ALA A 483 13.93 -16.50 -46.80
CA ALA A 483 14.01 -15.04 -46.72
C ALA A 483 15.21 -14.53 -45.90
N ILE A 484 16.34 -15.25 -45.96
CA ILE A 484 17.60 -14.82 -45.34
C ILE A 484 18.31 -13.88 -46.32
N PRO A 485 18.56 -12.60 -45.97
CA PRO A 485 19.07 -11.60 -46.91
C PRO A 485 20.59 -11.74 -47.12
N ILE A 486 21.02 -12.76 -47.87
CA ILE A 486 22.45 -13.06 -48.10
C ILE A 486 23.02 -12.16 -49.19
N PHE A 487 22.28 -11.95 -50.30
CA PHE A 487 22.74 -11.17 -51.45
C PHE A 487 22.76 -9.65 -51.18
N ASN A 488 22.09 -9.18 -50.13
CA ASN A 488 22.03 -7.76 -49.74
C ASN A 488 23.24 -7.32 -48.89
N GLY A 489 24.44 -7.36 -49.50
CA GLY A 489 25.67 -6.82 -48.91
C GLY A 489 26.48 -7.79 -48.03
N LEU A 490 25.88 -8.90 -47.60
CA LEU A 490 26.56 -9.92 -46.77
C LEU A 490 27.25 -11.03 -47.58
N LEU A 491 27.05 -11.06 -48.90
CA LEU A 491 27.53 -12.13 -49.78
C LEU A 491 29.06 -12.30 -49.74
N LEU A 492 29.80 -11.19 -49.89
CA LEU A 492 31.26 -11.23 -50.00
C LEU A 492 31.90 -11.71 -48.69
N ASP A 493 31.43 -11.17 -47.57
CA ASP A 493 31.82 -11.60 -46.23
C ASP A 493 31.52 -13.09 -45.99
N SER A 494 30.33 -13.54 -46.39
CA SER A 494 29.93 -14.95 -46.27
C SER A 494 30.79 -15.88 -47.13
N LEU A 495 31.07 -15.51 -48.38
CA LEU A 495 31.92 -16.28 -49.30
C LEU A 495 33.36 -16.36 -48.82
N LEU A 496 33.88 -15.28 -48.23
CA LEU A 496 35.23 -15.25 -47.67
C LEU A 496 35.34 -16.24 -46.51
N VAL A 497 34.41 -16.20 -45.55
CA VAL A 497 34.37 -17.16 -44.43
C VAL A 497 34.19 -18.59 -44.94
N CYS A 498 33.28 -18.82 -45.89
CA CYS A 498 33.10 -20.12 -46.55
C CYS A 498 34.40 -20.63 -47.17
N SER A 499 35.12 -19.78 -47.92
CA SER A 499 36.35 -20.18 -48.61
C SER A 499 37.42 -20.68 -47.64
N VAL A 500 37.62 -19.98 -46.52
CA VAL A 500 38.59 -20.38 -45.48
C VAL A 500 38.15 -21.69 -44.82
N LEU A 501 36.86 -21.80 -44.47
CA LEU A 501 36.32 -23.01 -43.84
C LEU A 501 36.42 -24.23 -44.77
N ILE A 502 36.09 -24.07 -46.06
CA ILE A 502 36.24 -25.11 -47.09
C ILE A 502 37.69 -25.55 -47.17
N LEU A 503 38.64 -24.61 -47.22
CA LEU A 503 40.07 -24.94 -47.32
C LEU A 503 40.55 -25.81 -46.15
N ILE A 504 40.15 -25.52 -44.90
CA ILE A 504 40.49 -26.35 -43.73
C ILE A 504 40.11 -27.82 -43.99
N PHE A 505 38.86 -28.05 -44.40
CA PHE A 505 38.35 -29.41 -44.59
C PHE A 505 38.82 -30.05 -45.89
N VAL A 506 39.09 -29.27 -46.94
CA VAL A 506 39.75 -29.76 -48.17
C VAL A 506 41.15 -30.26 -47.83
N PHE A 507 41.96 -29.50 -47.09
CA PHE A 507 43.30 -29.95 -46.72
C PHE A 507 43.27 -31.21 -45.85
N LEU A 508 42.33 -31.29 -44.91
CA LEU A 508 42.13 -32.49 -44.08
C LEU A 508 41.67 -33.70 -44.91
N GLY A 509 40.69 -33.54 -45.79
CA GLY A 509 40.18 -34.61 -46.63
C GLY A 509 41.22 -35.13 -47.63
N MET A 510 41.97 -34.23 -48.26
CA MET A 510 43.14 -34.58 -49.08
C MET A 510 44.22 -35.30 -48.26
N SER A 511 44.49 -34.86 -47.03
CA SER A 511 45.48 -35.50 -46.15
C SER A 511 45.11 -36.95 -45.84
N PHE A 512 43.83 -37.21 -45.53
CA PHE A 512 43.35 -38.58 -45.34
C PHE A 512 43.53 -39.44 -46.59
N ALA A 513 43.36 -38.88 -47.79
CA ALA A 513 43.56 -39.62 -49.04
C ALA A 513 45.01 -40.08 -49.22
N TYR A 514 45.98 -39.28 -48.77
CA TYR A 514 47.40 -39.62 -48.83
C TYR A 514 47.86 -40.56 -47.70
N PHE A 515 47.16 -40.60 -46.56
CA PHE A 515 47.54 -41.45 -45.43
C PHE A 515 47.15 -42.92 -45.59
N PHE A 516 46.09 -43.21 -46.35
CA PHE A 516 45.51 -44.55 -46.44
C PHE A 516 45.51 -45.09 -47.89
N GLU A 517 46.07 -46.27 -48.08
CA GLU A 517 46.19 -46.92 -49.41
C GLU A 517 44.85 -47.47 -49.91
N ASN A 518 44.02 -48.00 -49.00
CA ASN A 518 42.71 -48.55 -49.37
C ASN A 518 41.65 -47.43 -49.42
N GLN A 519 41.04 -47.26 -50.59
CA GLN A 519 39.99 -46.28 -50.85
C GLN A 519 38.81 -46.42 -49.87
N GLN A 520 38.36 -47.65 -49.58
CA GLN A 520 37.23 -47.87 -48.67
C GLN A 520 37.58 -47.46 -47.23
N THR A 521 38.79 -47.80 -46.78
CA THR A 521 39.28 -47.44 -45.45
C THR A 521 39.44 -45.92 -45.32
N SER A 522 40.00 -45.24 -46.33
CA SER A 522 40.15 -43.78 -46.32
C SER A 522 38.81 -43.06 -46.21
N ILE A 523 37.82 -43.46 -47.01
CA ILE A 523 36.48 -42.85 -46.99
C ILE A 523 35.81 -43.09 -45.63
N LEU A 524 35.92 -44.31 -45.08
CA LEU A 524 35.34 -44.63 -43.77
C LEU A 524 35.98 -43.80 -42.65
N ILE A 525 37.31 -43.64 -42.63
CA ILE A 525 38.01 -42.78 -41.66
C ILE A 525 37.56 -41.33 -41.80
N THR A 526 37.59 -40.81 -43.03
CA THR A 526 37.15 -39.45 -43.34
C THR A 526 35.72 -39.21 -42.85
N THR A 527 34.81 -40.17 -43.06
CA THR A 527 33.42 -40.10 -42.57
C THR A 527 33.34 -40.10 -41.05
N LEU A 528 34.11 -40.94 -40.35
CA LEU A 528 34.14 -40.97 -38.88
C LEU A 528 34.68 -39.65 -38.29
N PHE A 529 35.70 -39.05 -38.93
CA PHE A 529 36.20 -37.73 -38.52
C PHE A 529 35.19 -36.62 -38.80
N ALA A 530 34.51 -36.62 -39.95
CA ALA A 530 33.41 -35.68 -40.23
C ALA A 530 32.31 -35.78 -39.17
N LEU A 531 31.93 -37.02 -38.81
CA LEU A 531 30.95 -37.28 -37.76
C LEU A 531 31.47 -36.83 -36.39
N GLY A 532 32.75 -37.04 -36.09
CA GLY A 532 33.40 -36.52 -34.88
C GLY A 532 33.33 -34.99 -34.78
N PHE A 533 33.69 -34.27 -35.85
CA PHE A 533 33.57 -32.80 -35.90
C PHE A 533 32.12 -32.33 -35.70
N PHE A 534 31.14 -33.04 -36.26
CA PHE A 534 29.73 -32.74 -36.08
C PHE A 534 29.25 -33.01 -34.64
N LEU A 535 29.61 -34.14 -34.05
CA LEU A 535 29.17 -34.54 -32.71
C LEU A 535 29.79 -33.67 -31.61
N PHE A 536 31.03 -33.22 -31.79
CA PHE A 536 31.70 -32.22 -30.95
C PHE A 536 31.38 -30.77 -31.37
N SER A 537 30.25 -30.55 -32.04
CA SER A 537 29.75 -29.21 -32.31
C SER A 537 28.70 -28.79 -31.28
N ALA A 538 28.51 -27.48 -31.15
CA ALA A 538 27.48 -26.88 -30.28
C ALA A 538 26.03 -27.21 -30.71
N THR A 539 25.87 -27.96 -31.82
CA THR A 539 24.60 -28.36 -32.41
C THR A 539 23.83 -29.37 -31.59
N ILE A 540 24.54 -30.41 -31.15
CA ILE A 540 23.91 -31.56 -30.52
C ILE A 540 23.84 -31.32 -29.00
N ALA A 541 24.90 -30.82 -28.37
CA ALA A 541 24.88 -30.22 -27.04
C ALA A 541 25.52 -28.83 -27.04
N PRO A 542 25.00 -27.87 -26.27
CA PRO A 542 25.69 -26.62 -26.01
C PRO A 542 27.03 -26.84 -25.28
N LEU A 543 28.01 -25.97 -25.55
CA LEU A 543 29.33 -26.03 -24.91
C LEU A 543 29.26 -25.87 -23.38
N GLU A 544 28.23 -25.19 -22.90
CA GLU A 544 27.99 -24.87 -21.49
C GLU A 544 27.50 -26.11 -20.70
N VAL A 545 27.03 -27.15 -21.38
CA VAL A 545 26.58 -28.41 -20.76
C VAL A 545 27.66 -29.48 -20.80
N MET A 546 28.62 -29.40 -21.72
CA MET A 546 29.71 -30.37 -21.82
C MET A 546 30.63 -30.30 -20.59
N PRO A 547 31.29 -31.39 -20.14
CA PRO A 547 32.35 -31.28 -19.13
C PRO A 547 33.44 -30.28 -19.56
N LYS A 548 34.06 -29.56 -18.62
CA LYS A 548 35.03 -28.48 -18.90
C LYS A 548 36.12 -28.89 -19.91
N SER A 549 36.63 -30.11 -19.81
CA SER A 549 37.63 -30.65 -20.74
C SER A 549 37.07 -30.85 -22.15
N ALA A 550 35.84 -31.34 -22.29
CA ALA A 550 35.17 -31.52 -23.57
C ALA A 550 34.78 -30.18 -24.19
N SER A 551 34.25 -29.26 -23.38
CA SER A 551 33.91 -27.89 -23.77
C SER A 551 35.13 -27.14 -24.33
N LEU A 552 36.29 -27.27 -23.68
CA LEU A 552 37.54 -26.68 -24.17
C LEU A 552 37.91 -27.19 -25.56
N ILE A 553 37.90 -28.51 -25.77
CA ILE A 553 38.22 -29.11 -27.07
C ILE A 553 37.19 -28.69 -28.14
N ALA A 554 35.90 -28.75 -27.80
CA ALA A 554 34.82 -28.39 -28.70
C ALA A 554 34.86 -26.89 -29.07
N SER A 555 35.31 -26.00 -28.17
CA SER A 555 35.44 -24.57 -28.48
C SER A 555 36.48 -24.27 -29.57
N PHE A 556 37.49 -25.14 -29.74
CA PHE A 556 38.47 -25.05 -30.82
C PHE A 556 38.01 -25.73 -32.12
N ASN A 557 36.87 -26.41 -32.13
CA ASN A 557 36.36 -27.08 -33.31
C ASN A 557 36.02 -26.06 -34.42
N PRO A 558 36.55 -26.19 -35.65
CA PRO A 558 36.25 -25.26 -36.76
C PRO A 558 34.75 -25.20 -37.10
N VAL A 559 34.00 -26.27 -36.84
CA VAL A 559 32.54 -26.30 -37.02
C VAL A 559 31.85 -25.35 -36.04
N VAL A 560 32.28 -25.33 -34.77
CA VAL A 560 31.74 -24.45 -33.73
C VAL A 560 32.04 -22.98 -34.03
N ILE A 561 33.29 -22.70 -34.42
CA ILE A 561 33.74 -21.34 -34.74
C ILE A 561 33.02 -20.85 -36.01
N GLY A 562 32.93 -21.68 -37.05
CA GLY A 562 32.22 -21.36 -38.28
C GLY A 562 30.74 -21.06 -38.03
N GLU A 563 30.06 -21.88 -37.22
CA GLU A 563 28.65 -21.70 -36.89
C GLU A 563 28.41 -20.38 -36.16
N SER A 564 29.26 -20.02 -35.19
CA SER A 564 29.23 -18.72 -34.51
C SER A 564 29.38 -17.54 -35.48
N ILE A 565 30.32 -17.61 -36.42
CA ILE A 565 30.52 -16.55 -37.41
C ILE A 565 29.27 -16.41 -38.30
N PHE A 566 28.75 -17.50 -38.86
CA PHE A 566 27.58 -17.44 -39.73
C PHE A 566 26.30 -17.03 -38.99
N ARG A 567 26.14 -17.38 -37.71
CA ARG A 567 25.04 -16.85 -36.88
C ARG A 567 25.10 -15.33 -36.79
N LYS A 568 26.28 -14.77 -36.51
CA LYS A 568 26.49 -13.31 -36.44
C LYS A 568 26.18 -12.62 -37.77
N ILE A 569 26.57 -13.24 -38.88
CA ILE A 569 26.31 -12.71 -40.23
C ILE A 569 24.82 -12.78 -40.56
N PHE A 570 24.22 -13.98 -40.56
CA PHE A 570 22.89 -14.19 -41.13
C PHE A 570 21.73 -13.77 -40.22
N LEU A 571 21.88 -13.92 -38.89
CA LEU A 571 20.80 -13.61 -37.96
C LEU A 571 20.91 -12.18 -37.42
N PHE A 572 22.14 -11.73 -37.13
CA PHE A 572 22.38 -10.43 -36.53
C PHE A 572 22.94 -9.38 -37.49
N HIS A 573 23.15 -9.72 -38.77
CA HIS A 573 23.60 -8.81 -39.83
C HIS A 573 24.93 -8.11 -39.49
N PHE A 574 25.80 -8.81 -38.77
CA PHE A 574 27.11 -8.29 -38.40
C PHE A 574 28.16 -8.57 -39.48
N ALA A 575 28.95 -7.55 -39.80
CA ALA A 575 30.14 -7.70 -40.61
C ALA A 575 31.19 -8.55 -39.84
N PRO A 576 31.58 -9.73 -40.33
CA PRO A 576 32.44 -10.66 -39.60
C PRO A 576 33.85 -10.09 -39.41
N LEU A 577 34.34 -9.29 -40.36
CA LEU A 577 35.65 -8.63 -40.26
C LEU A 577 35.75 -7.62 -39.10
N ILE A 578 34.61 -7.17 -38.55
CA ILE A 578 34.57 -6.23 -37.43
C ILE A 578 34.18 -6.97 -36.14
N TYR A 579 33.12 -7.77 -36.18
CA TYR A 579 32.49 -8.35 -34.99
C TYR A 579 32.95 -9.78 -34.68
N ALA A 580 33.54 -10.47 -35.64
CA ALA A 580 34.02 -11.85 -35.51
C ALA A 580 35.48 -12.02 -35.98
N PHE A 581 36.26 -10.93 -35.98
CA PHE A 581 37.62 -10.90 -36.53
C PHE A 581 38.55 -11.94 -35.89
N ASN A 582 38.50 -12.08 -34.56
CA ASN A 582 39.34 -13.05 -33.85
C ASN A 582 39.00 -14.50 -34.23
N GLN A 583 37.71 -14.81 -34.38
CA GLN A 583 37.25 -16.14 -34.79
C GLN A 583 37.63 -16.43 -36.24
N PHE A 584 37.50 -15.44 -37.12
CA PHE A 584 37.93 -15.54 -38.50
C PHE A 584 39.44 -15.80 -38.60
N LEU A 585 40.26 -15.09 -37.82
CA LEU A 585 41.71 -15.30 -37.77
C LEU A 585 42.10 -16.70 -37.26
N GLN A 586 41.34 -17.26 -36.31
CA GLN A 586 41.52 -18.64 -35.86
C GLN A 586 41.29 -19.63 -37.01
N LEU A 587 40.24 -19.46 -37.81
CA LEU A 587 40.00 -20.31 -39.00
C LEU A 587 41.11 -20.18 -40.04
N VAL A 588 41.61 -18.97 -40.28
CA VAL A 588 42.77 -18.76 -41.16
C VAL A 588 43.99 -19.51 -40.63
N GLY A 589 44.25 -19.43 -39.31
CA GLY A 589 45.30 -20.20 -38.65
C GLY A 589 45.15 -21.71 -38.85
N TYR A 590 43.94 -22.25 -38.73
CA TYR A 590 43.66 -23.67 -38.99
C TYR A 590 43.87 -24.05 -40.44
N SER A 591 43.57 -23.18 -41.39
CA SER A 591 43.83 -23.39 -42.81
C SER A 591 45.34 -23.51 -43.05
N VAL A 592 46.16 -22.66 -42.44
CA VAL A 592 47.63 -22.75 -42.50
C VAL A 592 48.14 -24.06 -41.91
N VAL A 593 47.63 -24.49 -40.75
CA VAL A 593 47.97 -25.79 -40.16
C VAL A 593 47.55 -26.94 -41.08
N GLY A 594 46.38 -26.86 -41.70
CA GLY A 594 45.89 -27.82 -42.68
C GLY A 594 46.83 -27.97 -43.87
N ILE A 595 47.37 -26.87 -44.41
CA ILE A 595 48.38 -26.89 -45.48
C ILE A 595 49.63 -27.65 -45.02
N ILE A 596 50.11 -27.41 -43.80
CA ILE A 596 51.29 -28.08 -43.26
C ILE A 596 51.05 -29.59 -43.16
N ILE A 597 49.88 -30.00 -42.64
CA ILE A 597 49.47 -31.41 -42.55
C ILE A 597 49.39 -32.04 -43.95
N LEU A 598 48.80 -31.35 -44.92
CA LEU A 598 48.71 -31.84 -46.30
C LEU A 598 50.11 -32.05 -46.91
N MET A 599 51.00 -31.07 -46.75
CA MET A 599 52.38 -31.18 -47.25
C MET A 599 53.15 -32.32 -46.57
N PHE A 600 52.91 -32.56 -45.29
CA PHE A 600 53.46 -33.72 -44.57
C PHE A 600 52.90 -35.04 -45.12
N SER A 601 51.59 -35.11 -45.33
CA SER A 601 50.88 -36.29 -45.84
C SER A 601 51.40 -36.69 -47.23
N ILE A 602 51.56 -35.72 -48.13
CA ILE A 602 52.12 -35.92 -49.47
C ILE A 602 53.55 -36.47 -49.40
N ARG A 603 54.40 -35.90 -48.53
CA ARG A 603 55.77 -36.39 -48.34
C ARG A 603 55.81 -37.81 -47.78
N SER A 604 54.91 -38.14 -46.84
CA SER A 604 54.80 -39.49 -46.30
C SER A 604 54.36 -40.50 -47.37
N TYR A 605 53.40 -40.14 -48.21
CA TYR A 605 52.92 -40.99 -49.30
C TYR A 605 54.02 -41.31 -50.31
N LYS A 606 54.80 -40.29 -50.72
CA LYS A 606 55.95 -40.47 -51.63
C LYS A 606 57.06 -41.36 -51.11
N LYS A 607 57.17 -41.57 -49.80
CA LYS A 607 58.15 -42.51 -49.22
C LYS A 607 57.66 -43.96 -49.24
N ARG A 608 56.34 -44.18 -49.42
CA ARG A 608 55.72 -45.53 -49.43
C ARG A 608 55.64 -46.13 -50.83
N ILE A 609 55.49 -45.28 -51.85
CA ILE A 609 55.65 -45.64 -53.28
C ILE A 609 57.13 -45.64 -53.61
#